data_AF-A0A6L8MNT8-F1
#
_entry.id   AF-A0A6L8MNT8-F1
#
_cell.length_a   1.000
_cell.length_b   1.000
_cell.length_c   1.000
_cell.angle_alpha   90.00
_cell.angle_beta   90.00
_cell.angle_gamma   90.00
#
_symmetry.space_group_name_H-M   'P 1'
#
loop_
_entity.id
_entity.type
_entity.pdbx_description
1 polymer ?
#
loop_
_entity_poly.entity_id
_entity_poly.type
_entity_poly.pdbx_seq_one_letter_code
_entity_poly.pdbx_strand_id
1 'polypeptide(L)'
;MPVIDLGEKKLITVTGKAGANLGDMRLALARHGLGLVRLAEFHVRDDLHAGRLVAVLEKFRPPAKEPPYLLYQERKQLHPRVRAFIQFMEARF
;
A
#
# COMPACT_ATOMS: atom_id res chain seq x y z
N MET A 1 -10.18 -0.91 -2.00
CA MET A 1 -9.83 0.41 -2.57
C MET A 1 -10.74 0.68 -3.76
N PRO A 2 -11.29 1.89 -3.90
CA PRO A 2 -12.09 2.25 -5.08
C PRO A 2 -11.23 2.19 -6.35
N VAL A 3 -11.90 1.88 -7.46
CA VAL A 3 -11.39 2.01 -8.83
C VAL A 3 -11.99 3.28 -9.41
N ILE A 4 -11.25 3.96 -10.30
CA ILE A 4 -11.79 5.11 -11.04
C ILE A 4 -12.33 4.57 -12.36
N ASP A 5 -13.65 4.70 -12.56
CA ASP A 5 -14.37 4.32 -13.77
C ASP A 5 -14.96 5.59 -14.38
N LEU A 6 -14.50 5.99 -15.57
CA LEU A 6 -14.91 7.23 -16.26
C LEU A 6 -14.87 8.51 -15.39
N GLY A 7 -13.94 8.58 -14.44
CA GLY A 7 -13.80 9.73 -13.52
C GLY A 7 -14.57 9.59 -12.20
N GLU A 8 -15.43 8.57 -12.07
CA GLU A 8 -16.15 8.28 -10.83
C GLU A 8 -15.44 7.21 -10.00
N LYS A 9 -15.44 7.39 -8.67
CA LYS A 9 -14.92 6.39 -7.74
C LYS A 9 -15.98 5.31 -7.54
N LYS A 10 -15.69 4.09 -8.00
CA LYS A 10 -16.56 2.93 -7.88
C LYS A 10 -15.92 1.84 -7.03
N LEU A 11 -16.70 1.24 -6.15
CA LEU A 11 -16.32 0.01 -5.48
C LEU A 11 -16.65 -1.15 -6.41
N ILE A 12 -15.61 -1.84 -6.89
CA ILE A 12 -15.75 -3.01 -7.75
C ILE A 12 -15.33 -4.23 -6.95
N THR A 13 -16.21 -5.21 -6.86
CA THR A 13 -15.87 -6.52 -6.32
C THR A 13 -15.10 -7.29 -7.39
N VAL A 14 -13.85 -7.64 -7.08
CA VAL A 14 -13.02 -8.47 -7.94
C VAL A 14 -13.09 -9.91 -7.45
N THR A 15 -13.59 -10.80 -8.30
CA THR A 15 -13.60 -12.25 -8.03
C THR A 15 -12.35 -12.88 -8.63
N GLY A 16 -11.70 -13.77 -7.90
CA GLY A 16 -10.50 -14.48 -8.33
C GLY A 16 -10.43 -15.89 -7.74
N LYS A 17 -9.45 -16.67 -8.19
CA LYS A 17 -9.24 -18.07 -7.75
C LYS A 17 -8.72 -18.18 -6.31
N ALA A 18 -8.15 -17.10 -5.77
CA ALA A 18 -7.65 -17.02 -4.41
C ALA A 18 -7.76 -15.58 -3.90
N GLY A 19 -7.96 -15.42 -2.60
CA GLY A 19 -8.00 -14.14 -1.91
C GLY A 19 -7.37 -14.26 -0.53
N ALA A 20 -6.80 -13.16 -0.05
CA ALA A 20 -6.23 -13.07 1.28
C ALA A 20 -6.42 -11.66 1.84
N ASN A 21 -6.48 -11.53 3.16
CA ASN A 21 -6.67 -10.26 3.89
C ASN A 21 -5.34 -9.62 4.34
N LEU A 22 -4.21 -10.28 4.15
CA LEU A 22 -2.87 -9.79 4.48
C LEU A 22 -2.06 -9.48 3.22
N GLY A 23 -1.35 -8.36 3.21
CA GLY A 23 -0.54 -7.92 2.07
C GLY A 23 0.51 -8.95 1.65
N ASP A 24 1.27 -9.48 2.61
CA ASP A 24 2.33 -10.46 2.36
C ASP A 24 1.81 -11.77 1.77
N MET A 25 0.64 -12.24 2.22
CA MET A 25 0.01 -13.44 1.65
C MET A 25 -0.43 -13.18 0.21
N ARG A 26 -1.01 -12.01 -0.08
CA ARG A 26 -1.36 -11.63 -1.46
C ARG A 26 -0.14 -11.50 -2.36
N LEU A 27 0.98 -11.00 -1.83
CA LEU A 27 2.26 -10.95 -2.53
C LEU A 27 2.80 -12.36 -2.84
N ALA A 28 2.74 -13.26 -1.86
CA ALA A 28 3.12 -14.66 -2.05
C ALA A 28 2.29 -15.34 -3.15
N LEU A 29 0.97 -15.12 -3.17
CA LEU A 29 0.09 -15.65 -4.22
C LEU A 29 0.49 -15.13 -5.61
N ALA A 30 0.79 -13.84 -5.74
CA ALA A 30 1.24 -13.25 -7.01
C ALA A 30 2.59 -13.83 -7.47
N ARG A 31 3.55 -14.01 -6.55
CA ARG A 31 4.85 -14.65 -6.84
C ARG A 31 4.73 -16.09 -7.33
N HIS A 32 3.68 -16.81 -6.90
CA HIS A 32 3.37 -18.18 -7.36
C HIS A 32 2.49 -18.21 -8.62
N GLY A 33 2.20 -17.06 -9.24
CA GLY A 33 1.45 -17.00 -10.50
C GLY A 33 -0.06 -17.13 -10.35
N LEU A 34 -0.63 -16.94 -9.15
CA LEU A 34 -2.08 -17.07 -8.94
C LEU A 34 -2.89 -15.87 -9.45
N GLY A 35 -2.24 -14.85 -10.01
CA GLY A 35 -2.89 -13.74 -10.71
C GLY A 35 -2.31 -12.37 -10.37
N LEU A 36 -3.15 -11.35 -10.52
CA LEU A 36 -2.79 -9.95 -10.30
C LEU A 36 -3.03 -9.52 -8.85
N VAL A 37 -2.17 -8.63 -8.35
CA VAL A 37 -2.33 -8.04 -7.02
C VAL A 37 -2.16 -6.52 -7.08
N ARG A 38 -2.95 -5.81 -6.27
CA ARG A 38 -2.79 -4.38 -6.00
C ARG A 38 -2.37 -4.22 -4.54
N LEU A 39 -1.11 -3.83 -4.33
CA LEU A 39 -0.49 -3.59 -3.02
C LEU A 39 0.18 -2.21 -2.99
N ALA A 40 0.50 -1.74 -1.80
CA ALA A 40 1.33 -0.55 -1.65
C ALA A 40 2.74 -0.81 -2.18
N GLU A 41 3.37 0.23 -2.73
CA GLU A 41 4.66 0.13 -3.43
C GLU A 41 5.76 -0.54 -2.59
N PHE A 42 5.80 -0.25 -1.28
CA PHE A 42 6.78 -0.84 -0.37
C PHE A 42 6.69 -2.37 -0.25
N HIS A 43 5.55 -3.00 -0.55
CA HIS A 43 5.45 -4.47 -0.58
C HIS A 43 6.11 -5.06 -1.83
N VAL A 44 6.01 -4.37 -2.98
CA VAL A 44 6.31 -4.95 -4.30
C VAL A 44 7.63 -4.44 -4.90
N ARG A 45 8.18 -3.34 -4.37
CA ARG A 45 9.37 -2.67 -4.90
C ARG A 45 10.53 -3.64 -5.15
N ASP A 46 10.85 -4.47 -4.17
CA ASP A 46 12.00 -5.38 -4.27
C ASP A 46 11.77 -6.52 -5.28
N ASP A 47 10.51 -6.95 -5.45
CA ASP A 47 10.15 -7.95 -6.47
C ASP A 47 10.12 -7.39 -7.88
N LEU A 48 9.67 -6.14 -8.05
CA LEU A 48 9.72 -5.43 -9.31
C LEU A 48 11.17 -5.20 -9.75
N HIS A 49 12.03 -4.73 -8.83
CA HIS A 49 13.46 -4.56 -9.10
C HIS A 49 14.16 -5.88 -9.45
N ALA A 50 13.79 -6.98 -8.79
CA ALA A 50 14.37 -8.29 -9.07
C ALA A 50 13.73 -9.01 -10.27
N GLY A 51 12.76 -8.41 -10.96
CA GLY A 51 12.05 -9.02 -12.09
C GLY A 51 11.17 -10.21 -11.73
N ARG A 52 10.90 -10.44 -10.43
CA ARG A 52 9.97 -11.50 -9.97
C ARG A 52 8.50 -11.12 -10.19
N LEU A 53 8.22 -9.82 -10.21
CA LEU A 53 6.92 -9.26 -10.58
C LEU A 53 7.09 -8.28 -11.73
N VAL A 54 6.00 -8.08 -12.48
CA VAL A 54 5.93 -7.11 -13.57
C VAL A 54 4.82 -6.11 -13.26
N ALA A 55 5.12 -4.81 -13.40
CA ALA A 55 4.13 -3.76 -13.26
C ALA A 55 3.17 -3.80 -14.47
N VAL A 56 1.87 -3.75 -14.19
CA VAL A 56 0.82 -3.74 -15.22
C VAL A 56 -0.17 -2.63 -14.95
N LEU A 57 -0.91 -2.22 -15.98
CA LEU A 57 -1.95 -1.20 -15.88
C LEU A 57 -1.45 0.16 -15.35
N GLU A 58 -0.18 0.50 -15.56
CA GLU A 58 0.44 1.72 -15.02
C GLU A 58 -0.27 3.01 -15.48
N LYS A 59 -0.81 3.00 -16.70
CA LYS A 59 -1.63 4.10 -17.26
C LYS A 59 -2.92 4.39 -16.46
N PHE A 60 -3.35 3.45 -15.62
CA PHE A 60 -4.56 3.56 -14.80
C PHE A 60 -4.22 3.77 -13.31
N ARG A 61 -2.97 4.10 -12.97
CA ARG A 61 -2.59 4.39 -11.58
C ARG A 61 -3.34 5.63 -11.11
N PRO A 62 -4.07 5.57 -9.97
CA PRO A 62 -4.76 6.73 -9.46
C PRO A 62 -3.74 7.84 -9.10
N PRO A 63 -4.08 9.12 -9.35
CA PRO A 63 -3.17 10.24 -9.08
C PRO A 63 -2.98 10.52 -7.59
N ALA A 64 -3.93 10.08 -6.76
CA ALA A 64 -3.89 10.29 -5.32
C ALA A 64 -2.86 9.35 -4.66
N LYS A 65 -1.88 9.94 -3.98
CA LYS A 65 -1.04 9.23 -3.00
C LYS A 65 -1.85 9.05 -1.71
N GLU A 66 -1.78 7.86 -1.13
CA GLU A 66 -2.31 7.59 0.20
C GLU A 66 -1.14 7.58 1.18
N PRO A 67 -0.84 8.70 1.86
CA PRO A 67 0.28 8.74 2.78
C PRO A 67 -0.03 7.96 4.06
N PRO A 68 0.97 7.34 4.70
CA PRO A 68 0.83 6.89 6.07
C PRO A 68 0.67 8.10 7.00
N TYR A 69 -0.13 7.93 8.06
CA TYR A 69 -0.35 8.98 9.06
C TYR A 69 0.17 8.51 10.41
N LEU A 70 0.90 9.38 11.12
CA LEU A 70 1.27 9.18 12.51
C LEU A 70 0.24 9.86 13.40
N LEU A 71 -0.63 9.07 14.03
CA LEU A 71 -1.68 9.56 14.91
C LEU A 71 -1.25 9.46 16.38
N TYR A 72 -1.42 10.54 17.11
CA TYR A 72 -1.16 10.60 18.55
C TYR A 72 -2.16 11.55 19.22
N GLN A 73 -2.38 11.36 20.52
CA GLN A 73 -3.25 12.26 21.28
C GLN A 73 -2.62 13.64 21.40
N GLU A 74 -3.38 14.68 21.07
CA GLU A 74 -2.98 16.05 21.30
C GLU A 74 -2.82 16.31 22.80
N ARG A 75 -1.65 16.82 23.20
CA ARG A 75 -1.33 17.18 24.59
C ARG A 75 -0.51 18.46 24.58
N LYS A 76 -0.78 19.35 25.55
CA LYS A 76 0.00 20.60 25.73
C LYS A 76 1.51 20.35 25.81
N GLN A 77 1.92 19.25 26.43
CA GLN A 77 3.31 18.78 26.45
C GLN A 77 3.36 17.28 26.13
N LEU A 78 3.87 16.94 24.94
CA LEU A 78 4.13 15.55 24.57
C LEU A 78 5.24 14.97 25.45
N HIS A 79 5.05 13.71 25.88
CA HIS A 79 6.05 12.96 26.61
C HIS A 79 7.35 12.86 25.77
N PRO A 80 8.55 13.04 26.36
CA PRO A 80 9.81 13.05 25.61
C PRO A 80 10.01 11.84 24.68
N ARG A 81 9.59 10.64 25.12
CA ARG A 81 9.66 9.41 24.31
C ARG A 81 8.80 9.47 23.04
N VAL A 82 7.60 10.07 23.12
CA VAL A 82 6.70 10.22 21.96
C VAL A 82 7.29 11.22 20.97
N ARG A 83 7.82 12.35 21.48
CA ARG A 83 8.50 13.35 20.65
C ARG A 83 9.72 12.76 19.92
N ALA A 84 10.55 12.01 20.64
CA ALA A 84 11.71 11.34 20.06
C ALA A 84 11.30 10.33 18.97
N PHE A 85 10.21 9.59 19.19
CA PHE A 85 9.67 8.68 18.18
C PHE A 85 9.13 9.41 16.96
N ILE A 86 8.38 10.51 17.12
CA ILE A 86 7.91 11.34 16.01
C ILE A 86 9.11 11.85 15.19
N GLN A 87 10.11 12.42 15.86
CA GLN A 87 11.34 12.91 15.20
C GLN A 87 12.07 11.80 14.42
N PHE A 88 12.15 10.59 14.99
CA PHE A 88 12.74 9.45 14.32
C PHE A 88 11.95 9.06 13.06
N MET A 89 10.62 9.04 13.14
CA MET A 89 9.76 8.70 12.00
C MET A 89 9.88 9.74 10.89
N GLU A 90 9.81 11.03 11.22
CA GLU A 90 9.95 12.15 10.26
C GLU A 90 11.32 12.17 9.56
N ALA A 91 12.38 11.75 10.24
CA ALA A 91 13.72 11.73 9.66
C ALA A 91 13.95 10.55 8.69
N ARG A 92 13.12 9.51 8.73
CA ARG A 92 13.44 8.21 8.09
C ARG A 92 12.40 7.70 7.09
N PHE A 93 11.18 8.21 7.12
CA PHE A 93 10.05 7.79 6.29
C PHE A 93 9.40 8.99 5.61
#